data_AF-A0A1W1VE47-F1
#
_entry.id   AF-A0A1W1VE47-F1
#
_cell.length_a   1.000
_cell.length_b   1.000
_cell.length_c   1.000
_cell.angle_alpha   90.00
_cell.angle_beta   90.00
_cell.angle_gamma   90.00
#
_symmetry.space_group_name_H-M   'P 1'
#
loop_
_entity.id
_entity.type
_entity.pdbx_description
1 polymer ?
#
loop_
_entity_poly.entity_id
_entity_poly.type
_entity_poly.pdbx_seq_one_letter_code
_entity_poly.pdbx_strand_id
1 'polypeptide(L)'
;MHPDSTLSKGSITDLVLNPAAFFRSTYGQQDAPAWVFLVFGLGYGIDKVDQRLVKYDLQGKLDQIDFLNYWSGFWLISSIDIIGGYIVYLIGGWFYNVRLKWANGSSDFTKSRYLYLYSGIISSSVIILSALIETCIQKRPYEPDADTTVVSLATFVAILTAVYYSVYVSYQGVLAVTDADPKKARIWFFYLPILIYTLSYIAIFGVIISMLIS
;
A
#
# COMPACT_ATOMS: atom_id res chain seq x y z
N MET A 1 -33.34 -28.52 6.22
CA MET A 1 -34.00 -27.23 6.47
C MET A 1 -32.88 -26.22 6.66
N HIS A 2 -32.54 -25.49 5.59
CA HIS A 2 -31.51 -24.45 5.61
C HIS A 2 -32.11 -23.21 6.30
N PRO A 3 -31.53 -22.73 7.42
CA PRO A 3 -31.80 -21.37 7.85
C PRO A 3 -30.80 -20.45 7.14
N ASP A 4 -31.37 -19.41 6.55
CA ASP A 4 -30.70 -18.30 5.90
C ASP A 4 -29.54 -17.74 6.74
N SER A 5 -28.31 -17.97 6.30
CA SER A 5 -27.20 -17.07 6.62
C SER A 5 -26.98 -16.20 5.40
N THR A 6 -27.67 -15.06 5.35
CA THR A 6 -27.21 -13.88 4.62
C THR A 6 -25.87 -13.47 5.21
N LEU A 7 -24.81 -14.20 4.84
CA LEU A 7 -23.42 -13.85 5.06
C LEU A 7 -23.26 -12.44 4.49
N SER A 8 -23.22 -11.47 5.40
CA SER A 8 -22.82 -10.10 5.10
C SER A 8 -21.62 -10.18 4.17
N LYS A 9 -21.74 -9.63 2.96
CA LYS A 9 -20.58 -9.42 2.07
C LYS A 9 -19.50 -8.80 2.95
N GLY A 10 -18.32 -9.43 3.02
CA GLY A 10 -17.27 -9.06 3.98
C GLY A 10 -17.07 -7.54 3.99
N SER A 11 -17.19 -6.93 5.16
CA SER A 11 -17.07 -5.48 5.29
C SER A 11 -15.59 -5.09 5.23
N ILE A 12 -15.28 -3.88 4.75
CA ILE A 12 -13.91 -3.33 4.82
C ILE A 12 -13.44 -3.26 6.28
N THR A 13 -14.36 -3.07 7.22
CA THR A 13 -14.05 -3.13 8.66
C THR A 13 -13.50 -4.50 9.06
N ASP A 14 -14.00 -5.58 8.45
CA ASP A 14 -13.52 -6.93 8.71
C ASP A 14 -12.13 -7.13 8.12
N LEU A 15 -11.82 -6.53 6.97
CA LEU A 15 -10.46 -6.57 6.42
C LEU A 15 -9.46 -5.93 7.39
N VAL A 16 -9.85 -4.83 8.04
CA VAL A 16 -9.00 -4.11 8.99
C VAL A 16 -8.93 -4.83 10.34
N LEU A 17 -10.04 -5.33 10.89
CA LEU A 17 -10.08 -5.85 12.26
C LEU A 17 -9.93 -7.37 12.35
N ASN A 18 -10.38 -8.10 11.34
CA ASN A 18 -10.35 -9.56 11.29
C ASN A 18 -10.07 -10.06 9.86
N PRO A 19 -8.86 -9.82 9.33
CA PRO A 19 -8.53 -10.08 7.93
C PRO A 19 -8.79 -11.53 7.51
N ALA A 20 -8.56 -12.49 8.41
CA ALA A 20 -8.84 -13.90 8.12
C ALA A 20 -10.33 -14.17 7.87
N ALA A 21 -11.22 -13.56 8.65
CA ALA A 21 -12.67 -13.67 8.43
C ALA A 21 -13.10 -12.99 7.12
N PHE A 22 -12.58 -11.79 6.85
CA PHE A 22 -12.82 -11.09 5.60
C PHE A 22 -12.47 -11.96 4.40
N PHE A 23 -11.24 -12.47 4.34
CA PHE A 23 -10.81 -13.29 3.21
C PHE A 23 -11.65 -14.56 3.09
N ARG A 24 -12.00 -15.26 4.17
CA ARG A 24 -12.89 -16.44 4.06
C ARG A 24 -14.27 -16.11 3.48
N SER A 25 -14.81 -14.93 3.78
CA SER A 25 -16.14 -14.53 3.30
C SER A 25 -16.15 -14.04 1.85
N THR A 26 -15.04 -13.49 1.36
CA THR A 26 -14.99 -12.82 0.05
C THR A 26 -14.12 -13.57 -0.98
N TYR A 27 -13.31 -14.52 -0.54
CA TYR A 27 -12.43 -15.31 -1.41
C TYR A 27 -13.22 -16.27 -2.29
N GLY A 28 -12.84 -16.34 -3.57
CA GLY A 28 -13.56 -17.09 -4.59
C GLY A 28 -14.55 -16.25 -5.39
N GLN A 29 -14.83 -15.01 -4.98
CA GLN A 29 -15.42 -14.02 -5.89
C GLN A 29 -14.38 -13.68 -6.96
N GLN A 30 -14.72 -13.89 -8.24
CA GLN A 30 -13.75 -13.78 -9.34
C GLN A 30 -13.22 -12.36 -9.54
N ASP A 31 -14.02 -11.33 -9.21
CA ASP A 31 -13.67 -9.94 -9.48
C ASP A 31 -13.72 -9.08 -8.21
N ALA A 32 -12.62 -8.38 -7.92
CA ALA A 32 -12.62 -7.31 -6.94
C ALA A 32 -13.41 -6.11 -7.49
N PRO A 33 -14.25 -5.44 -6.68
CA PRO A 33 -14.95 -4.23 -7.12
C PRO A 33 -13.98 -3.16 -7.64
N ALA A 34 -14.40 -2.40 -8.66
CA ALA A 34 -13.56 -1.39 -9.30
C ALA A 34 -12.97 -0.36 -8.32
N TRP A 35 -13.70 -0.01 -7.26
CA TRP A 35 -13.22 0.95 -6.24
C TRP A 35 -11.96 0.45 -5.51
N VAL A 36 -11.78 -0.87 -5.35
CA VAL A 36 -10.59 -1.45 -4.69
C VAL A 36 -9.35 -1.16 -5.54
N PHE A 37 -9.48 -1.29 -6.86
CA PHE A 37 -8.43 -0.93 -7.80
C PHE A 37 -8.16 0.56 -7.83
N LEU A 38 -9.19 1.40 -7.73
CA LEU A 38 -9.02 2.85 -7.67
C LEU A 38 -8.24 3.27 -6.41
N VAL A 39 -8.58 2.71 -5.24
CA VAL A 39 -7.85 2.99 -3.99
C VAL A 39 -6.40 2.54 -4.08
N PHE A 40 -6.15 1.31 -4.52
CA PHE A 40 -4.79 0.80 -4.69
C PHE A 40 -3.99 1.64 -5.70
N GLY A 41 -4.57 1.93 -6.86
CA GLY A 41 -3.92 2.67 -7.93
C GLY A 41 -3.65 4.13 -7.57
N LEU A 42 -4.59 4.79 -6.89
CA LEU A 42 -4.42 6.17 -6.45
C LEU A 42 -3.35 6.27 -5.35
N GLY A 43 -3.32 5.33 -4.40
CA GLY A 43 -2.25 5.28 -3.39
C GLY A 43 -0.87 5.14 -4.03
N TYR A 44 -0.74 4.26 -5.03
CA TYR A 44 0.49 4.15 -5.81
C TYR A 44 0.83 5.44 -6.58
N GLY A 45 -0.17 6.10 -7.16
CA GLY A 45 0.02 7.37 -7.87
C GLY A 45 0.50 8.49 -6.96
N ILE A 46 -0.02 8.57 -5.73
CA ILE A 46 0.46 9.51 -4.69
C ILE A 46 1.93 9.24 -4.38
N ASP A 47 2.30 8.01 -4.02
CA ASP A 47 3.68 7.62 -3.73
C ASP A 47 4.65 7.99 -4.86
N LYS A 48 4.19 7.87 -6.12
CA LYS A 48 4.99 8.21 -7.29
C LYS A 48 5.16 9.70 -7.49
N VAL A 49 4.14 10.50 -7.23
CA VAL A 49 4.25 11.96 -7.29
C VAL A 49 5.17 12.45 -6.17
N ASP A 50 5.03 11.93 -4.95
CA ASP A 50 5.91 12.27 -3.81
C ASP A 50 7.37 11.96 -4.12
N GLN A 51 7.65 10.76 -4.65
CA GLN A 51 9.01 10.39 -5.09
C GLN A 51 9.56 11.33 -6.16
N ARG A 52 8.71 11.81 -7.08
CA ARG A 52 9.12 12.79 -8.10
C ARG A 52 9.44 14.12 -7.43
N LEU A 53 8.58 14.65 -6.58
CA LEU A 53 8.78 15.94 -5.88
C LEU A 53 10.10 15.95 -5.11
N VAL A 54 10.34 14.93 -4.27
CA VAL A 54 11.61 14.78 -3.53
C VAL A 54 12.80 14.69 -4.49
N LYS A 55 12.68 13.93 -5.58
CA LYS A 55 13.77 13.80 -6.57
C LYS A 55 14.09 15.13 -7.26
N TYR A 56 13.07 15.93 -7.60
CA TYR A 56 13.27 17.22 -8.25
C TYR A 56 13.86 18.26 -7.29
N ASP A 57 13.48 18.20 -6.02
CA ASP A 57 14.08 19.00 -4.96
C ASP A 57 15.56 18.70 -4.77
N LEU A 58 15.93 17.41 -4.64
CA LEU A 58 17.33 16.98 -4.56
C LEU A 58 18.18 17.38 -5.79
N GLN A 59 17.55 17.69 -6.92
CA GLN A 59 18.21 18.18 -8.13
C GLN A 59 18.27 19.71 -8.23
N GLY A 60 17.70 20.44 -7.28
CA GLY A 60 17.52 21.90 -7.34
C GLY A 60 16.60 22.34 -8.48
N LYS A 61 15.64 21.50 -8.87
CA LYS A 61 14.76 21.71 -10.03
C LYS A 61 13.27 21.74 -9.67
N LEU A 62 12.94 21.89 -8.39
CA LEU A 62 11.56 21.93 -7.92
C LEU A 62 10.76 23.05 -8.61
N ASP A 63 11.37 24.22 -8.80
CA ASP A 63 10.75 25.36 -9.50
C ASP A 63 10.40 25.08 -10.97
N GLN A 64 11.08 24.11 -11.61
CA GLN A 64 10.83 23.74 -13.00
C GLN A 64 9.56 22.89 -13.17
N ILE A 65 9.02 22.36 -12.07
CA ILE A 65 7.82 21.51 -12.06
C ILE A 65 6.69 22.12 -11.22
N ASP A 66 6.51 23.45 -11.28
CA ASP A 66 5.53 24.18 -10.46
C ASP A 66 4.12 23.56 -10.53
N PHE A 67 3.70 23.06 -11.71
CA PHE A 67 2.43 22.34 -11.87
C PHE A 67 2.28 21.13 -10.92
N LEU A 68 3.31 20.28 -10.80
CA LEU A 68 3.29 19.11 -9.90
C LEU A 68 3.27 19.53 -8.43
N ASN A 69 3.89 20.67 -8.11
CA ASN A 69 3.87 21.23 -6.77
C ASN A 69 2.66 22.15 -6.52
N TYR A 70 1.55 22.01 -7.28
CA TYR A 70 0.24 22.48 -6.85
C TYR A 70 -0.66 21.29 -6.54
N TRP A 71 -1.53 21.40 -5.54
CA TRP A 71 -2.46 20.33 -5.18
C TRP A 71 -3.31 19.85 -6.36
N SER A 72 -3.77 20.75 -7.23
CA SER A 72 -4.53 20.36 -8.43
C SER A 72 -3.70 19.51 -9.40
N GLY A 73 -2.43 19.86 -9.64
CA GLY A 73 -1.54 19.08 -10.48
C GLY A 73 -1.12 17.77 -9.83
N PHE A 74 -0.85 17.78 -8.52
CA PHE A 74 -0.61 16.59 -7.71
C PHE A 74 -1.74 15.57 -7.88
N TRP A 75 -2.98 15.96 -7.56
CA TRP A 75 -4.14 15.07 -7.65
C TRP A 75 -4.42 14.59 -9.08
N LEU A 76 -4.23 15.44 -10.09
CA LEU A 76 -4.39 15.06 -11.50
C LEU A 76 -3.37 13.97 -11.89
N ILE A 77 -2.09 14.19 -11.59
CA ILE A 77 -1.03 13.25 -11.99
C ILE A 77 -1.13 11.95 -11.18
N SER A 78 -1.42 12.01 -9.88
CA SER A 78 -1.67 10.80 -9.08
C SER A 78 -2.85 9.99 -9.62
N SER A 79 -3.89 10.65 -10.13
CA SER A 79 -5.05 9.98 -10.74
C SER A 79 -4.71 9.33 -12.09
N ILE A 80 -3.88 9.97 -12.91
CA ILE A 80 -3.40 9.39 -14.18
C ILE A 80 -2.53 8.15 -13.91
N ASP A 81 -1.71 8.19 -12.85
CA ASP A 81 -0.82 7.09 -12.46
C ASP A 81 -1.57 5.88 -11.86
N ILE A 82 -2.91 5.89 -11.77
CA ILE A 82 -3.74 4.68 -11.52
C ILE A 82 -3.41 3.58 -12.55
N ILE A 83 -3.11 3.96 -13.80
CA ILE A 83 -2.68 3.03 -14.84
C ILE A 83 -1.36 2.35 -14.44
N GLY A 84 -0.41 3.11 -13.88
CA GLY A 84 0.82 2.56 -13.32
C GLY A 84 0.53 1.62 -12.15
N GLY A 85 -0.44 1.96 -11.30
CA GLY A 85 -0.94 1.09 -10.23
C GLY A 85 -1.47 -0.24 -10.76
N TYR A 86 -2.17 -0.25 -11.90
CA TYR A 86 -2.62 -1.49 -12.54
C TYR A 86 -1.44 -2.36 -13.00
N ILE A 87 -0.38 -1.77 -13.57
CA ILE A 87 0.84 -2.50 -13.94
C ILE A 87 1.49 -3.11 -12.69
N VAL A 88 1.59 -2.34 -11.60
CA VAL A 88 2.12 -2.83 -10.32
C VAL A 88 1.24 -3.93 -9.72
N TYR A 89 -0.08 -3.85 -9.86
CA TYR A 89 -1.00 -4.93 -9.51
C TYR A 89 -0.69 -6.23 -10.26
N LEU A 90 -0.42 -6.15 -11.57
CA LEU A 90 -0.08 -7.34 -12.37
C LEU A 90 1.26 -7.95 -11.96
N ILE A 91 2.30 -7.13 -11.79
CA ILE A 91 3.65 -7.56 -11.41
C ILE A 91 3.68 -8.05 -9.96
N GLY A 92 3.12 -7.27 -9.05
CA GLY A 92 3.04 -7.57 -7.63
C GLY A 92 2.23 -8.83 -7.36
N GLY A 93 1.08 -9.00 -8.02
CA GLY A 93 0.29 -10.22 -7.94
C GLY A 93 0.98 -11.44 -8.57
N TRP A 94 1.79 -11.25 -9.62
CA TRP A 94 2.64 -12.32 -10.15
C TRP A 94 3.68 -12.76 -9.13
N PHE A 95 4.41 -11.82 -8.53
CA PHE A 95 5.41 -12.12 -7.49
C PHE A 95 4.76 -12.72 -6.24
N TYR A 96 3.54 -12.28 -5.89
CA TYR A 96 2.72 -12.86 -4.83
C TYR A 96 2.45 -14.35 -5.08
N ASN A 97 2.05 -14.72 -6.30
CA ASN A 97 1.84 -16.11 -6.69
C ASN A 97 3.14 -16.94 -6.62
N VAL A 98 4.28 -16.35 -6.98
CA VAL A 98 5.59 -17.01 -6.83
C VAL A 98 5.89 -17.29 -5.34
N ARG A 99 5.68 -16.33 -4.45
CA ARG A 99 5.84 -16.54 -3.00
C ARG A 99 4.89 -17.60 -2.47
N LEU A 100 3.67 -17.67 -3.01
CA LEU A 100 2.70 -18.70 -2.65
C LEU A 100 3.20 -20.11 -3.00
N LYS A 101 3.80 -20.27 -4.19
CA LYS A 101 4.46 -21.52 -4.59
C LYS A 101 5.62 -21.88 -3.66
N TRP A 102 6.46 -20.92 -3.29
CA TRP A 102 7.55 -21.15 -2.34
C TRP A 102 7.06 -21.52 -0.93
N ALA A 103 5.82 -21.12 -0.60
CA ALA A 103 5.12 -21.54 0.60
C ALA A 103 4.36 -22.87 0.47
N ASN A 104 4.54 -23.63 -0.62
CA ASN A 104 3.81 -24.86 -0.94
C ASN A 104 2.28 -24.66 -1.14
N GLY A 105 1.80 -23.45 -1.39
CA GLY A 105 0.40 -23.21 -1.72
C GLY A 105 0.08 -23.46 -3.20
N SER A 106 -1.19 -23.74 -3.48
CA SER A 106 -1.74 -23.84 -4.83
C SER A 106 -1.57 -22.52 -5.60
N SER A 107 -1.14 -22.64 -6.85
CA SER A 107 -0.86 -21.49 -7.71
C SER A 107 -2.09 -21.09 -8.50
N ASP A 108 -2.66 -19.94 -8.17
CA ASP A 108 -3.76 -19.30 -8.90
C ASP A 108 -3.48 -17.79 -8.96
N PHE A 109 -3.27 -17.27 -10.18
CA PHE A 109 -2.94 -15.87 -10.39
C PHE A 109 -4.09 -14.93 -10.00
N THR A 110 -5.34 -15.33 -10.25
CA THR A 110 -6.51 -14.52 -9.92
C THR A 110 -6.63 -14.37 -8.41
N LYS A 111 -6.52 -15.48 -7.68
CA LYS A 111 -6.57 -15.48 -6.21
C LYS A 111 -5.38 -14.76 -5.59
N SER A 112 -4.17 -14.96 -6.13
CA SER A 112 -2.96 -14.29 -5.63
C SER A 112 -3.03 -12.77 -5.84
N ARG A 113 -3.51 -12.33 -7.00
CA ARG A 113 -3.74 -10.92 -7.31
C ARG A 113 -4.80 -10.31 -6.40
N TYR A 114 -5.88 -11.03 -6.13
CA TYR A 114 -6.92 -10.60 -5.19
C TYR A 114 -6.35 -10.37 -3.79
N LEU A 115 -5.58 -11.34 -3.26
CA LEU A 115 -4.93 -11.22 -1.95
C LEU A 115 -3.94 -10.05 -1.91
N TYR A 116 -3.14 -9.88 -2.97
CA TYR A 116 -2.21 -8.75 -3.10
C TYR A 116 -2.95 -7.40 -3.09
N LEU A 117 -4.00 -7.29 -3.88
CA LEU A 117 -4.78 -6.06 -4.01
C LEU A 117 -5.41 -5.64 -2.66
N TYR A 118 -6.13 -6.56 -2.00
CA TYR A 118 -6.80 -6.27 -0.73
C TYR A 118 -5.85 -6.07 0.45
N SER A 119 -4.67 -6.69 0.45
CA SER A 119 -3.66 -6.32 1.45
C SER A 119 -3.09 -4.93 1.18
N GLY A 120 -2.87 -4.58 -0.09
CA GLY A 120 -2.35 -3.27 -0.50
C GLY A 120 -3.29 -2.08 -0.27
N ILE A 121 -4.63 -2.29 -0.25
CA ILE A 121 -5.54 -1.16 0.01
C ILE A 121 -5.41 -0.61 1.43
N ILE A 122 -4.87 -1.37 2.38
CA ILE A 122 -4.65 -0.91 3.76
C ILE A 122 -3.71 0.28 3.79
N SER A 123 -2.49 0.12 3.25
CA SER A 123 -1.51 1.21 3.19
C SER A 123 -1.98 2.31 2.23
N SER A 124 -2.55 1.94 1.08
CA SER A 124 -3.04 2.91 0.10
C SER A 124 -4.13 3.84 0.67
N SER A 125 -5.03 3.30 1.50
CA SER A 125 -6.07 4.10 2.15
C SER A 125 -5.48 5.12 3.13
N VAL A 126 -4.46 4.72 3.89
CA VAL A 126 -3.79 5.62 4.84
C VAL A 126 -2.98 6.68 4.10
N ILE A 127 -2.30 6.33 3.00
CA ILE A 127 -1.61 7.29 2.12
C ILE A 127 -2.58 8.34 1.56
N ILE A 128 -3.72 7.90 1.00
CA ILE A 128 -4.75 8.80 0.47
C ILE A 128 -5.29 9.71 1.58
N LEU A 129 -5.57 9.16 2.76
CA LEU A 129 -6.07 9.94 3.89
C LEU A 129 -5.04 10.99 4.34
N SER A 130 -3.77 10.61 4.44
CA SER A 130 -2.67 11.54 4.77
C SER A 130 -2.57 12.67 3.74
N ALA A 131 -2.59 12.34 2.44
CA ALA A 131 -2.53 13.34 1.37
C ALA A 131 -3.75 14.29 1.39
N LEU A 132 -4.95 13.79 1.71
CA LEU A 132 -6.14 14.62 1.87
C LEU A 132 -6.02 15.57 3.07
N ILE A 133 -5.52 15.07 4.21
CA ILE A 133 -5.27 15.88 5.40
C ILE A 133 -4.25 16.99 5.07
N GLU A 134 -3.15 16.63 4.39
CA GLU A 134 -2.12 17.59 4.00
C GLU A 134 -2.64 18.62 2.99
N THR A 135 -3.52 18.22 2.06
CA THR A 135 -4.19 19.15 1.14
C THR A 135 -4.97 20.24 1.87
N CYS A 136 -5.54 19.93 3.04
CA CYS A 136 -6.30 20.89 3.83
C CYS A 136 -5.44 21.83 4.69
N ILE A 137 -4.18 21.47 4.95
CA ILE A 137 -3.32 22.15 5.92
C ILE A 137 -2.18 22.90 5.22
N GLN A 138 -1.56 22.28 4.24
CA GLN A 138 -0.39 22.81 3.54
C GLN A 138 -0.80 23.57 2.28
N LYS A 139 -0.05 24.62 1.94
CA LYS A 139 -0.32 25.40 0.72
C LYS A 139 0.11 24.63 -0.52
N ARG A 140 1.17 23.83 -0.40
CA ARG A 140 1.76 23.04 -1.47
C ARG A 140 1.90 21.57 -1.05
N PRO A 141 1.90 20.63 -2.02
CA PRO A 141 2.17 19.21 -1.76
C PRO A 141 3.55 18.95 -1.15
N TYR A 142 4.55 19.75 -1.51
CA TYR A 142 5.90 19.60 -1.01
C TYR A 142 6.53 20.96 -0.69
N GLU A 143 6.89 21.14 0.58
CA GLU A 143 7.53 22.34 1.13
C GLU A 143 8.76 21.90 1.94
N PRO A 144 9.96 21.83 1.34
CA PRO A 144 11.16 21.28 1.99
C PRO A 144 11.61 22.14 3.18
N ASP A 145 11.33 23.44 3.15
CA ASP A 145 11.69 24.40 4.19
C ASP A 145 10.63 24.55 5.29
N ALA A 146 9.51 23.81 5.22
CA ALA A 146 8.46 23.88 6.22
C ALA A 146 8.88 23.18 7.52
N ASP A 147 8.58 23.82 8.65
CA ASP A 147 8.78 23.19 9.96
C ASP A 147 7.99 21.88 10.08
N THR A 148 8.63 20.87 10.65
CA THR A 148 7.95 19.60 10.93
C THR A 148 6.82 19.82 11.93
N THR A 149 5.60 19.51 11.50
CA THR A 149 4.41 19.63 12.35
C THR A 149 4.12 18.32 13.08
N VAL A 150 3.34 18.39 14.16
CA VAL A 150 2.84 17.18 14.83
C VAL A 150 1.99 16.33 13.88
N VAL A 151 1.26 16.99 12.96
CA VAL A 151 0.43 16.30 11.96
C VAL A 151 1.31 15.53 10.98
N SER A 152 2.39 16.11 10.46
CA SER A 152 3.28 15.41 9.53
C SER A 152 4.01 14.23 10.19
N LEU A 153 4.38 14.36 11.47
CA LEU A 153 4.93 13.24 12.23
C LEU A 153 3.87 12.13 12.43
N ALA A 154 2.62 12.50 12.72
CA ALA A 154 1.53 11.55 12.90
C ALA A 154 1.18 10.81 11.60
N THR A 155 1.09 11.51 10.46
CA THR A 155 0.83 10.91 9.14
C THR A 155 1.96 9.97 8.75
N PHE A 156 3.22 10.36 9.00
CA PHE A 156 4.39 9.50 8.79
C PHE A 156 4.31 8.19 9.59
N VAL A 157 4.06 8.28 10.90
CA VAL A 157 3.92 7.09 11.77
C VAL A 157 2.73 6.23 11.34
N ALA A 158 1.61 6.85 10.93
CA ALA A 158 0.44 6.14 10.44
C ALA A 158 0.74 5.37 9.15
N ILE A 159 1.41 5.98 8.17
CA ILE A 159 1.81 5.32 6.91
C ILE A 159 2.75 4.15 7.21
N LEU A 160 3.79 4.35 8.04
CA LEU A 160 4.69 3.27 8.44
C LEU A 160 3.92 2.10 9.06
N THR A 161 3.05 2.39 10.03
CA THR A 161 2.23 1.38 10.70
C THR A 161 1.35 0.64 9.71
N ALA A 162 0.73 1.36 8.76
CA ALA A 162 -0.14 0.78 7.73
C ALA A 162 0.62 -0.15 6.77
N VAL A 163 1.87 0.19 6.41
CA VAL A 163 2.73 -0.68 5.59
C VAL A 163 3.00 -2.00 6.30
N TYR A 164 3.43 -1.98 7.57
CA TYR A 164 3.64 -3.22 8.33
C TYR A 164 2.33 -3.97 8.57
N TYR A 165 1.22 -3.26 8.82
CA TYR A 165 -0.07 -3.89 9.00
C TYR A 165 -0.58 -4.57 7.71
N SER A 166 -0.30 -4.00 6.54
CA SER A 166 -0.63 -4.63 5.25
C SER A 166 0.04 -6.00 5.08
N VAL A 167 1.26 -6.17 5.62
CA VAL A 167 1.98 -7.46 5.64
C VAL A 167 1.26 -8.46 6.54
N TYR A 168 0.80 -8.03 7.71
CA TYR A 168 0.01 -8.86 8.60
C TYR A 168 -1.31 -9.31 7.93
N VAL A 169 -2.05 -8.37 7.32
CA VAL A 169 -3.29 -8.66 6.58
C VAL A 169 -3.02 -9.64 5.44
N SER A 170 -1.93 -9.44 4.69
CA SER A 170 -1.49 -10.36 3.63
C SER A 170 -1.25 -11.77 4.16
N TYR A 171 -0.49 -11.91 5.24
CA TYR A 171 -0.19 -13.20 5.87
C TYR A 171 -1.46 -13.90 6.37
N GLN A 172 -2.35 -13.17 7.05
CA GLN A 172 -3.62 -13.73 7.52
C GLN A 172 -4.50 -14.19 6.36
N GLY A 173 -4.54 -13.44 5.26
CA GLY A 173 -5.22 -13.86 4.04
C GLY A 173 -4.68 -15.18 3.50
N VAL A 174 -3.36 -15.30 3.34
CA VAL A 174 -2.75 -16.56 2.85
C VAL A 174 -3.15 -17.74 3.72
N LEU A 175 -3.02 -17.65 5.05
CA LEU A 175 -3.37 -18.75 5.94
C LEU A 175 -4.86 -19.08 5.97
N ALA A 176 -5.72 -18.09 5.71
CA ALA A 176 -7.16 -18.26 5.86
C ALA A 176 -7.80 -18.98 4.67
N VAL A 177 -7.25 -18.82 3.47
CA VAL A 177 -7.91 -19.21 2.21
C VAL A 177 -7.04 -19.97 1.22
N THR A 178 -5.76 -20.21 1.55
CA THR A 178 -4.87 -21.04 0.74
C THR A 178 -4.46 -22.29 1.52
N ASP A 179 -3.94 -23.27 0.79
CA ASP A 179 -3.35 -24.51 1.28
C ASP A 179 -1.84 -24.39 1.58
N ALA A 180 -1.32 -23.16 1.67
CA ALA A 180 0.10 -22.92 1.96
C ALA A 180 0.53 -23.49 3.33
N ASP A 181 1.75 -24.01 3.39
CA ASP A 181 2.36 -24.47 4.64
C ASP A 181 2.50 -23.27 5.61
N PRO A 182 1.92 -23.32 6.82
CA PRO A 182 1.92 -22.17 7.74
C PRO A 182 3.31 -21.67 8.13
N LYS A 183 4.31 -22.56 8.22
CA LYS A 183 5.69 -22.21 8.58
C LYS A 183 6.36 -21.50 7.41
N LYS A 184 6.22 -22.04 6.19
CA LYS A 184 6.79 -21.40 5.00
C LYS A 184 6.07 -20.09 4.64
N ALA A 185 4.75 -20.04 4.81
CA ALA A 185 3.95 -18.83 4.63
C ALA A 185 4.42 -17.71 5.57
N ARG A 186 4.77 -18.04 6.82
CA ARG A 186 5.33 -17.06 7.76
C ARG A 186 6.67 -16.48 7.27
N ILE A 187 7.53 -17.28 6.67
CA ILE A 187 8.81 -16.79 6.11
C ILE A 187 8.53 -15.85 4.94
N TRP A 188 7.74 -16.28 3.95
CA TRP A 188 7.58 -15.56 2.68
C TRP A 188 6.60 -14.40 2.71
N PHE A 189 5.57 -14.46 3.56
CA PHE A 189 4.51 -13.44 3.63
C PHE A 189 4.58 -12.55 4.87
N PHE A 190 5.37 -12.92 5.89
CA PHE A 190 5.51 -12.11 7.09
C PHE A 190 6.95 -11.61 7.30
N TYR A 191 7.90 -12.51 7.55
CA TYR A 191 9.26 -12.09 7.88
C TYR A 191 10.02 -11.44 6.72
N LEU A 192 9.96 -12.02 5.52
CA LEU A 192 10.68 -11.48 4.38
C LEU A 192 10.22 -10.06 4.01
N PRO A 193 8.91 -9.75 3.86
CA PRO A 193 8.47 -8.39 3.59
C PRO A 193 8.85 -7.41 4.72
N ILE A 194 8.68 -7.80 5.99
CA ILE A 194 9.08 -6.97 7.14
C ILE A 194 10.58 -6.65 7.06
N LEU A 195 11.41 -7.65 6.80
CA LEU A 195 12.86 -7.47 6.67
C LEU A 195 13.20 -6.51 5.53
N ILE A 196 12.61 -6.69 4.34
CA ILE A 196 12.83 -5.81 3.18
C ILE A 196 12.44 -4.38 3.52
N TYR A 197 11.23 -4.15 4.05
CA TYR A 197 10.78 -2.80 4.41
C TYR A 197 11.66 -2.17 5.49
N THR A 198 12.03 -2.92 6.53
CA THR A 198 12.91 -2.43 7.59
C THR A 198 14.27 -2.00 7.02
N LEU A 199 14.88 -2.82 6.16
CA LEU A 199 16.15 -2.49 5.51
C LEU A 199 16.03 -1.27 4.59
N SER A 200 14.93 -1.14 3.84
CA SER A 200 14.67 0.03 3.00
C SER A 200 14.55 1.30 3.83
N TYR A 201 13.82 1.29 4.95
CA TYR A 201 13.71 2.45 5.83
C TYR A 201 15.03 2.81 6.49
N ILE A 202 15.78 1.83 7.00
CA ILE A 202 17.13 2.06 7.56
C ILE A 202 18.03 2.72 6.52
N ALA A 203 18.01 2.26 5.27
CA ALA A 203 18.81 2.85 4.20
C ALA A 203 18.42 4.31 3.93
N ILE A 204 17.11 4.62 3.86
CA ILE A 204 16.61 5.98 3.66
C ILE A 204 17.05 6.89 4.82
N PHE A 205 16.84 6.47 6.07
CA PHE A 205 17.27 7.23 7.24
C PHE A 205 18.79 7.45 7.26
N GLY A 206 19.57 6.43 6.88
CA GLY A 206 21.03 6.56 6.78
C GLY A 206 21.47 7.62 5.77
N VAL A 207 20.81 7.67 4.60
CA VAL A 207 21.08 8.70 3.58
C VAL A 207 20.74 10.10 4.10
N ILE A 208 19.58 10.27 4.75
CA ILE A 208 19.15 11.56 5.30
C ILE A 208 20.13 12.04 6.38
N ILE A 209 20.51 11.17 7.32
CA ILE A 209 21.47 11.51 8.38
C ILE A 209 22.82 11.89 7.78
N SER A 210 23.29 11.16 6.75
CA SER A 210 24.53 11.49 6.06
C SER A 210 24.50 12.88 5.42
N MET A 211 23.36 13.31 4.87
CA MET A 211 23.20 14.64 4.28
C MET A 211 23.14 15.76 5.32
N LEU A 212 22.67 15.47 6.55
CA LEU A 212 22.56 16.45 7.63
C LEU A 212 23.90 16.71 8.35
N ILE A 213 24.84 15.76 8.28
CA ILE A 213 26.14 15.85 8.97
C ILE A 213 27.26 16.34 8.04
N SER A 214 27.06 16.28 6.71
CA SER A 214 28.00 16.78 5.69
C SER A 214 27.84 18.27 5.41
#